data_AF-A0A399JLZ5-F1
#
_entry.id   AF-A0A399JLZ5-F1
#
_cell.length_a   1.000
_cell.length_b   1.000
_cell.length_c   1.000
_cell.angle_alpha   90.00
_cell.angle_beta   90.00
_cell.angle_gamma   90.00
#
_symmetry.space_group_name_H-M   'P 1'
#
loop_
_entity.id
_entity.type
_entity.pdbx_description
1 polymer ?
#
loop_
_entity_poly.entity_id
_entity_poly.type
_entity_poly.pdbx_seq_one_letter_code
_entity_poly.pdbx_strand_id
1 'polypeptide(L)'
;MMTFPKDGTPMSVTTTMEVPPDLRLAGRLNLRATVRGTAPSWQESEVRYTSRTLLQTYTTSERDWAEHLQVHRAMRDLLRIAIWKPVAFLGHEVTSDKEKTAIKSDTEPQSRWCEVKTAATGMGPAVWGKSERPLFVFADIKSAGVRKWLKFGEENRRGLRPFLRLLDIREGTIDEHMAQLGIALEAFGYQAFIDSGTSAVRADKKTLEQRVRKIVQQVASCLPATPVTFAKDLADGYNAVKHANRPEPDPADLVANYRLGVKVVRAWIALNLGAAEAVITERLS
;
A
#
# COMPACT_ATOMS: atom_id res chain seq x y z
N MET A 1 27.38 5.47 26.84
CA MET A 1 27.04 6.38 27.97
C MET A 1 27.96 7.57 27.83
N MET A 2 27.45 8.76 27.49
CA MET A 2 28.27 9.98 27.37
C MET A 2 28.57 10.51 28.77
N THR A 3 29.84 10.78 29.06
CA THR A 3 30.31 11.39 30.31
C THR A 3 30.33 12.90 30.15
N PHE A 4 29.66 13.62 31.05
CA PHE A 4 29.57 15.08 31.00
C PHE A 4 30.71 15.73 31.82
N PRO A 5 31.45 16.70 31.25
CA PRO A 5 32.43 17.50 31.99
C PRO A 5 31.72 18.33 33.08
N LYS A 6 32.27 18.35 34.29
CA LYS A 6 31.69 19.08 35.45
C LYS A 6 32.30 20.48 35.65
N ASP A 7 33.31 20.82 34.87
CA ASP A 7 34.19 22.00 34.97
C ASP A 7 33.77 23.15 34.04
N GLY A 8 32.63 23.02 33.35
CA GLY A 8 32.10 24.08 32.47
C GLY A 8 32.85 24.22 31.14
N THR A 9 33.74 23.29 30.78
CA THR A 9 34.33 23.27 29.44
C THR A 9 33.25 23.01 28.39
N PRO A 10 33.26 23.74 27.25
CA PRO A 10 32.30 23.50 26.18
C PRO A 10 32.49 22.10 25.62
N MET A 11 31.40 21.32 25.63
CA MET A 11 31.37 20.00 25.00
C MET A 11 31.10 20.18 23.51
N SER A 12 31.97 19.62 22.67
CA SER A 12 31.74 19.52 21.23
C SER A 12 31.33 18.09 20.89
N VAL A 13 30.25 17.93 20.12
CA VAL A 13 29.77 16.64 19.61
C VAL A 13 29.65 16.75 18.11
N THR A 14 30.36 15.89 17.38
CA THR A 14 30.20 15.73 15.93
C THR A 14 29.33 14.52 15.68
N THR A 15 28.22 14.73 14.96
CA THR A 15 27.30 13.66 14.54
C THR A 15 27.29 13.59 13.02
N THR A 16 27.45 12.38 12.48
CA THR A 16 27.34 12.11 11.05
C THR A 16 26.07 11.32 10.79
N MET A 17 25.30 11.73 9.78
CA MET A 17 24.13 10.98 9.32
C MET A 17 24.42 10.44 7.92
N GLU A 18 24.56 9.12 7.82
CA GLU A 18 24.68 8.43 6.55
C GLU A 18 23.29 8.11 6.00
N VAL A 19 22.99 8.66 4.83
CA VAL A 19 21.73 8.43 4.14
C VAL A 19 21.91 7.25 3.17
N PRO A 20 21.04 6.23 3.18
CA PRO A 20 21.18 5.10 2.28
C PRO A 20 21.00 5.52 0.81
N PRO A 21 21.59 4.79 -0.15
CA PRO A 21 21.41 5.09 -1.56
C PRO A 21 19.94 4.94 -1.99
N ASP A 22 19.56 5.67 -3.04
CA ASP A 22 18.25 5.57 -3.67
C ASP A 22 17.90 4.13 -4.05
N LEU A 23 16.73 3.68 -3.62
CA LEU A 23 16.20 2.38 -3.98
C LEU A 23 15.34 2.48 -5.23
N ARG A 24 15.79 1.88 -6.34
CA ARG A 24 15.01 1.82 -7.58
C ARG A 24 13.82 0.86 -7.46
N LEU A 25 12.62 1.41 -7.48
CA LEU A 25 11.38 0.64 -7.32
C LEU A 25 10.83 0.15 -8.67
N ALA A 26 10.75 1.02 -9.68
CA ALA A 26 10.27 0.67 -11.02
C ALA A 26 10.84 1.61 -12.10
N GLY A 27 10.73 1.20 -13.37
CA GLY A 27 11.12 2.04 -14.51
C GLY A 27 10.11 3.15 -14.84
N ARG A 28 8.82 2.95 -14.51
CA ARG A 28 7.76 3.92 -14.78
C ARG A 28 8.05 5.24 -14.07
N LEU A 29 8.20 6.31 -14.85
CA LEU A 29 8.61 7.64 -14.38
C LEU A 29 9.84 7.61 -13.46
N ASN A 30 10.80 6.71 -13.72
CA ASN A 30 12.00 6.52 -12.91
C ASN A 30 11.73 6.39 -11.40
N LEU A 31 10.65 5.72 -11.01
CA LEU A 31 10.19 5.60 -9.63
C LEU A 31 11.28 5.04 -8.69
N ARG A 32 11.57 5.80 -7.63
CA ARG A 32 12.52 5.46 -6.56
C ARG A 32 11.94 5.75 -5.18
N ALA A 33 12.44 5.04 -4.18
CA ALA A 33 12.39 5.49 -2.79
C ALA A 33 13.73 6.14 -2.46
N THR A 34 13.69 7.37 -1.96
CA THR A 34 14.87 8.13 -1.54
C THR A 34 14.72 8.50 -0.08
N VAL A 35 15.84 8.67 0.62
CA VAL A 35 15.85 9.14 2.00
C VAL A 35 16.46 10.53 1.99
N ARG A 36 15.82 11.48 2.66
CA ARG A 36 16.40 12.80 2.91
C ARG A 36 16.61 12.97 4.40
N GLY A 37 17.84 13.31 4.75
CA GLY A 37 18.20 13.70 6.09
C GLY A 37 18.23 15.23 6.20
N THR A 38 17.62 15.78 7.24
CA THR A 38 17.74 17.19 7.58
C THR A 38 18.60 17.31 8.83
N ALA A 39 19.69 18.06 8.70
CA ALA A 39 20.53 18.45 9.84
C ALA A 39 19.95 19.69 10.53
N PRO A 40 20.11 19.82 11.85
CA PRO A 40 19.63 20.98 12.60
C PRO A 40 20.33 22.26 12.15
N SER A 41 19.61 23.38 12.21
CA SER A 41 20.19 24.69 11.96
C SER A 41 21.00 25.15 13.17
N TRP A 42 22.11 25.88 12.93
CA TRP A 42 22.96 26.43 14.01
C TRP A 42 22.25 27.47 14.91
N GLN A 43 21.01 27.85 14.57
CA GLN A 43 20.23 28.88 15.27
C GLN A 43 19.19 28.29 16.24
N GLU A 44 18.99 26.97 16.27
CA GLU A 44 18.01 26.31 17.13
C GLU A 44 18.62 25.89 18.48
N SER A 45 17.87 26.09 19.57
CA SER A 45 18.24 25.66 20.92
C SER A 45 18.10 24.14 21.14
N GLU A 46 17.47 23.43 20.20
CA GLU A 46 17.32 21.98 20.17
C GLU A 46 17.97 21.41 18.90
N VAL A 47 18.81 20.39 19.06
CA VAL A 47 19.44 19.68 17.95
C VAL A 47 18.58 18.47 17.59
N ARG A 48 17.78 18.57 16.52
CA ARG A 48 16.94 17.46 16.03
C ARG A 48 17.39 16.96 14.67
N TYR A 49 17.76 15.68 14.60
CA TYR A 49 18.00 14.98 13.34
C TYR A 49 16.70 14.33 12.86
N THR A 50 16.32 14.60 11.61
CA THR A 50 15.15 13.96 11.00
C THR A 50 15.54 13.30 9.69
N SER A 51 15.05 12.08 9.49
CA SER A 51 15.15 11.34 8.24
C SER A 51 13.73 11.10 7.72
N ARG A 52 13.53 11.36 6.42
CA ARG A 52 12.25 11.13 5.73
C ARG A 52 12.48 10.24 4.52
N THR A 53 11.72 9.15 4.45
CA THR A 53 11.61 8.36 3.22
C THR A 53 10.57 8.98 2.31
N LEU A 54 10.96 9.20 1.05
CA LEU A 54 10.16 9.86 0.03
C LEU A 54 9.99 8.91 -1.17
N LEU A 55 8.84 8.98 -1.81
CA LEU A 55 8.64 8.41 -3.13
C LEU A 55 8.93 9.50 -4.16
N GLN A 56 9.85 9.23 -5.07
CA GLN A 56 10.25 10.16 -6.11
C GLN A 56 10.01 9.55 -7.48
N THR A 57 9.41 10.36 -8.36
CA THR A 57 9.32 10.12 -9.79
C THR A 57 10.04 11.24 -10.52
N TYR A 58 10.61 10.93 -11.69
CA TYR A 58 11.43 11.83 -12.48
C TYR A 58 11.27 11.57 -13.97
N THR A 59 11.21 12.65 -14.76
CA THR A 59 11.09 12.62 -16.20
C THR A 59 11.86 13.80 -16.80
N THR A 60 12.50 13.58 -17.94
CA THR A 60 13.13 14.64 -18.75
C THR A 60 12.16 15.24 -19.77
N SER A 61 11.09 14.51 -20.11
CA SER A 61 9.99 15.01 -20.94
C SER A 61 8.88 15.60 -20.08
N GLU A 62 8.20 16.62 -20.57
CA GLU A 62 7.00 17.17 -19.92
C GLU A 62 5.93 16.09 -19.73
N ARG A 63 5.32 16.06 -18.54
CA ARG A 63 4.27 15.11 -18.14
C ARG A 63 3.26 15.83 -17.26
N ASP A 64 2.01 15.36 -17.31
CA ASP A 64 0.98 15.83 -16.40
C ASP A 64 1.34 15.41 -14.96
N TRP A 65 1.21 16.36 -14.03
CA TRP A 65 1.31 16.12 -12.60
C TRP A 65 0.44 14.95 -12.11
N ALA A 66 -0.74 14.77 -12.72
CA ALA A 66 -1.65 13.67 -12.42
C ALA A 66 -1.02 12.29 -12.66
N GLU A 67 -0.15 12.15 -13.66
CA GLU A 67 0.56 10.89 -13.94
C GLU A 67 1.53 10.52 -12.82
N HIS A 68 2.28 11.51 -12.31
CA HIS A 68 3.17 11.33 -11.16
C HIS A 68 2.38 10.92 -9.91
N LEU A 69 1.27 11.63 -9.63
CA LEU A 69 0.41 11.32 -8.51
C LEU A 69 -0.23 9.92 -8.62
N GLN A 70 -0.56 9.45 -9.82
CA GLN A 70 -1.10 8.11 -10.01
C GLN A 70 -0.11 7.03 -9.57
N VAL A 71 1.17 7.17 -9.93
CA VAL A 71 2.22 6.24 -9.51
C VAL A 71 2.42 6.29 -8.00
N HIS A 72 2.43 7.50 -7.40
CA HIS A 72 2.55 7.64 -5.95
C HIS A 72 1.36 7.00 -5.22
N ARG A 73 0.12 7.24 -5.67
CA ARG A 73 -1.09 6.61 -5.09
C ARG A 73 -1.04 5.10 -5.18
N ALA A 74 -0.60 4.55 -6.32
CA ALA A 74 -0.41 3.12 -6.46
C ALA A 74 0.58 2.60 -5.41
N MET A 75 1.72 3.28 -5.18
CA MET A 75 2.67 2.88 -4.14
C MET A 75 2.09 2.98 -2.72
N ARG A 76 1.34 4.04 -2.41
CA ARG A 76 0.62 4.15 -1.14
C ARG A 76 -0.34 2.97 -0.96
N ASP A 77 -1.10 2.63 -2.00
CA ASP A 77 -2.05 1.53 -1.96
C ASP A 77 -1.35 0.17 -1.83
N LEU A 78 -0.15 -0.02 -2.38
CA LEU A 78 0.68 -1.20 -2.12
C LEU A 78 1.01 -1.35 -0.63
N LEU A 79 1.41 -0.25 0.01
CA LEU A 79 1.71 -0.23 1.44
C LEU A 79 0.46 -0.52 2.28
N ARG A 80 -0.70 -0.01 1.87
CA ARG A 80 -2.00 -0.31 2.49
C ARG A 80 -2.35 -1.79 2.41
N ILE A 81 -2.08 -2.47 1.29
CA ILE A 81 -2.27 -3.92 1.18
C ILE A 81 -1.27 -4.69 2.06
N ALA A 82 0.00 -4.28 2.02
CA ALA A 82 1.06 -4.94 2.78
C ALA A 82 0.79 -4.85 4.30
N ILE A 83 0.44 -3.69 4.83
CA ILE A 83 0.27 -3.45 6.27
C ILE A 83 -1.18 -3.65 6.73
N TRP A 84 -2.15 -3.53 5.82
CA TRP A 84 -3.59 -3.53 6.10
C TRP A 84 -4.02 -2.44 7.08
N LYS A 85 -3.59 -1.21 6.81
CA LYS A 85 -3.93 -0.01 7.57
C LYS A 85 -4.19 1.17 6.65
N PRO A 86 -4.93 2.19 7.12
CA PRO A 86 -4.95 3.48 6.44
C PRO A 86 -3.53 4.03 6.36
N VAL A 87 -3.08 4.38 5.14
CA VAL A 87 -1.81 5.06 4.90
C VAL A 87 -2.12 6.27 4.04
N ALA A 88 -1.65 7.44 4.49
CA ALA A 88 -1.83 8.72 3.82
C ALA A 88 -0.48 9.34 3.42
N PHE A 89 -0.52 10.33 2.54
CA PHE A 89 0.66 11.15 2.27
C PHE A 89 0.80 12.24 3.34
N LEU A 90 2.04 12.53 3.73
CA LEU A 90 2.38 13.66 4.60
C LEU A 90 2.54 14.98 3.84
N GLY A 91 2.81 14.91 2.53
CA GLY A 91 3.20 16.05 1.72
C GLY A 91 3.57 15.63 0.31
N HIS A 92 3.57 16.60 -0.58
CA HIS A 92 4.09 16.48 -1.93
C HIS A 92 5.04 17.65 -2.17
N GLU A 93 6.14 17.38 -2.85
CA GLU A 93 7.10 18.40 -3.26
C GLU A 93 7.41 18.19 -4.73
N VAL A 94 7.72 19.28 -5.43
CA VAL A 94 8.09 19.27 -6.84
C VAL A 94 9.32 20.13 -7.07
N THR A 95 10.13 19.77 -8.04
CA THR A 95 11.25 20.58 -8.51
C THR A 95 11.39 20.40 -10.02
N SER A 96 12.09 21.34 -10.65
CA SER A 96 12.35 21.33 -12.10
C SER A 96 13.81 21.63 -12.35
N ASP A 97 14.47 20.80 -13.15
CA ASP A 97 15.87 21.02 -13.56
C ASP A 97 16.04 22.28 -14.42
N LYS A 98 14.93 22.80 -14.99
CA LYS A 98 14.90 24.07 -15.74
C LYS A 98 14.82 25.29 -14.82
N GLU A 99 14.27 25.13 -13.62
CA GLU A 99 14.11 26.19 -12.63
C GLU A 99 15.25 26.15 -11.60
N LYS A 100 16.49 26.28 -12.07
CA LYS A 100 17.64 26.45 -11.16
C LYS A 100 17.59 27.86 -10.59
N THR A 101 17.00 28.01 -9.40
CA THR A 101 17.24 29.22 -8.61
C THR A 101 18.63 29.08 -8.03
N ALA A 102 19.56 29.96 -8.42
CA ALA A 102 20.89 30.02 -7.81
C ALA A 102 20.73 30.37 -6.33
N ILE A 103 20.79 29.37 -5.45
CA ILE A 103 21.05 29.62 -4.05
C ILE A 103 22.48 30.17 -4.02
N LYS A 104 22.66 31.44 -3.66
CA LYS A 104 23.99 32.04 -3.45
C LYS A 104 24.65 31.30 -2.29
N SER A 105 25.41 30.28 -2.63
CA SER A 105 26.24 29.45 -1.76
C SER A 105 27.47 29.12 -2.59
N ASP A 106 28.66 29.05 -1.98
CA ASP A 106 29.92 28.64 -2.62
C ASP A 106 29.94 27.15 -3.03
N THR A 107 28.76 26.53 -3.16
CA THR A 107 28.54 25.14 -3.52
C THR A 107 27.49 25.05 -4.62
N GLU A 108 27.59 24.00 -5.45
CA GLU A 108 26.79 23.80 -6.66
C GLU A 108 25.30 24.15 -6.47
N PRO A 109 24.63 24.74 -7.49
CA PRO A 109 23.22 25.13 -7.39
C PRO A 109 22.35 23.92 -7.04
N GLN A 110 21.77 23.94 -5.84
CA GLN A 110 20.85 22.92 -5.37
C GLN A 110 19.44 23.15 -5.96
N SER A 111 18.78 22.07 -6.39
CA SER A 111 17.40 22.14 -6.86
C SER A 111 16.47 22.59 -5.74
N ARG A 112 15.65 23.63 -6.01
CA ARG A 112 14.65 24.12 -5.08
C ARG A 112 13.43 23.19 -5.11
N TRP A 113 13.17 22.49 -4.02
CA TRP A 113 11.94 21.73 -3.83
C TRP A 113 10.84 22.65 -3.32
N CYS A 114 9.73 22.71 -4.06
CA CYS A 114 8.55 23.51 -3.74
C CYS A 114 7.44 22.61 -3.20
N GLU A 115 6.84 22.99 -2.08
CA GLU A 115 5.68 22.30 -1.53
C GLU A 115 4.49 22.40 -2.48
N VAL A 116 3.79 21.28 -2.68
CA VAL A 116 2.57 21.22 -3.48
C VAL A 116 1.34 21.15 -2.57
N LYS A 117 0.52 22.21 -2.61
CA LYS A 117 -0.77 22.25 -1.92
C LYS A 117 -1.83 21.54 -2.75
N THR A 118 -2.34 20.42 -2.27
CA THR A 118 -3.37 19.65 -2.98
C THR A 118 -4.32 18.92 -2.02
N ALA A 119 -5.61 18.93 -2.35
CA ALA A 119 -6.61 18.08 -1.69
C ALA A 119 -6.73 16.69 -2.33
N ALA A 120 -6.13 16.48 -3.52
CA ALA A 120 -6.43 15.33 -4.36
C ALA A 120 -5.91 13.98 -3.82
N THR A 121 -4.96 14.02 -2.89
CA THR A 121 -4.20 12.83 -2.47
C THR A 121 -4.58 12.30 -1.08
N GLY A 122 -5.47 13.00 -0.37
CA GLY A 122 -5.92 12.60 0.97
C GLY A 122 -4.77 12.66 1.97
N MET A 123 -4.35 13.88 2.30
CA MET A 123 -3.29 14.15 3.27
C MET A 123 -3.72 13.72 4.67
N GLY A 124 -2.79 13.18 5.46
CA GLY A 124 -3.10 12.71 6.81
C GLY A 124 -1.84 12.45 7.65
N PRO A 125 -1.99 12.29 8.97
CA PRO A 125 -0.85 12.03 9.85
C PRO A 125 -0.20 10.68 9.55
N ALA A 126 1.05 10.50 9.98
CA ALA A 126 1.69 9.20 9.94
C ALA A 126 0.96 8.23 10.90
N VAL A 127 0.57 7.05 10.39
CA VAL A 127 -0.27 6.10 11.13
C VAL A 127 0.47 4.81 11.53
N TRP A 128 1.74 4.62 11.12
CA TRP A 128 2.48 3.38 11.39
C TRP A 128 3.53 3.50 12.50
N GLY A 129 3.64 2.46 13.32
CA GLY A 129 4.60 2.34 14.42
C GLY A 129 5.77 1.39 14.13
N LYS A 130 6.64 1.18 15.14
CA LYS A 130 7.79 0.26 15.02
C LYS A 130 7.42 -1.23 15.00
N SER A 131 6.18 -1.57 15.37
CA SER A 131 5.71 -2.94 15.54
C SER A 131 4.85 -3.46 14.38
N GLU A 132 4.79 -2.73 13.26
CA GLU A 132 4.07 -3.22 12.08
C GLU A 132 4.69 -4.51 11.55
N ARG A 133 3.81 -5.45 11.17
CA ARG A 133 4.20 -6.70 10.51
C ARG A 133 3.58 -6.71 9.11
N PRO A 134 4.25 -6.12 8.10
CA PRO A 134 3.74 -6.15 6.74
C PRO A 134 3.67 -7.59 6.23
N LEU A 135 2.62 -7.92 5.46
CA LEU A 135 2.49 -9.21 4.79
C LEU A 135 3.70 -9.51 3.89
N PHE A 136 4.18 -8.51 3.17
CA PHE A 136 5.42 -8.57 2.40
C PHE A 136 6.17 -7.24 2.52
N VAL A 137 7.50 -7.30 2.40
CA VAL A 137 8.40 -6.14 2.30
C VAL A 137 9.02 -6.09 0.91
N PHE A 138 9.76 -5.01 0.60
CA PHE A 138 10.40 -4.88 -0.71
C PHE A 138 11.34 -6.05 -1.03
N ALA A 139 12.04 -6.64 -0.04
CA ALA A 139 12.92 -7.79 -0.26
C ALA A 139 12.17 -9.03 -0.79
N ASP A 140 10.90 -9.19 -0.44
CA ASP A 140 10.08 -10.35 -0.82
C ASP A 140 9.62 -10.27 -2.28
N ILE A 141 9.37 -9.05 -2.80
CA ILE A 141 8.77 -8.84 -4.13
C ILE A 141 9.73 -8.16 -5.14
N LYS A 142 10.70 -7.40 -4.64
CA LYS A 142 11.70 -6.60 -5.37
C LYS A 142 11.06 -5.64 -6.39
N SER A 143 11.88 -5.02 -7.23
CA SER A 143 11.40 -4.14 -8.30
C SER A 143 10.50 -4.88 -9.31
N ALA A 144 10.64 -6.21 -9.44
CA ALA A 144 9.78 -7.03 -10.29
C ALA A 144 8.33 -7.03 -9.80
N GLY A 145 8.11 -7.27 -8.51
CA GLY A 145 6.78 -7.23 -7.93
C GLY A 145 6.17 -5.84 -7.88
N VAL A 146 6.97 -4.78 -7.70
CA VAL A 146 6.47 -3.40 -7.84
C VAL A 146 5.96 -3.14 -9.26
N ARG A 147 6.67 -3.60 -10.30
CA ARG A 147 6.17 -3.50 -11.69
C ARG A 147 4.87 -4.27 -11.89
N LYS A 148 4.79 -5.50 -11.37
CA LYS A 148 3.54 -6.29 -11.39
C LYS A 148 2.41 -5.57 -10.68
N TRP A 149 2.68 -4.93 -9.55
CA TRP A 149 1.69 -4.16 -8.80
C TRP A 149 1.14 -2.96 -9.59
N LEU A 150 2.02 -2.16 -10.21
CA LEU A 150 1.59 -1.00 -10.99
C LEU A 150 0.66 -1.43 -12.13
N LYS A 151 0.96 -2.55 -12.79
CA LYS A 151 0.10 -3.14 -13.82
C LYS A 151 -1.20 -3.69 -13.22
N PHE A 152 -1.09 -4.49 -12.15
CA PHE A 152 -2.22 -5.09 -11.44
C PHE A 152 -3.25 -4.04 -11.00
N GLY A 153 -2.81 -2.92 -10.43
CA GLY A 153 -3.70 -1.85 -9.97
C GLY A 153 -4.49 -1.18 -11.10
N GLU A 154 -3.96 -1.15 -12.31
CA GLU A 154 -4.66 -0.62 -13.49
C GLU A 154 -5.72 -1.59 -14.01
N GLU A 155 -5.34 -2.87 -14.13
CA GLU A 155 -6.18 -3.95 -14.66
C GLU A 155 -7.29 -4.35 -13.68
N ASN A 156 -7.01 -4.34 -12.38
CA ASN A 156 -7.90 -4.81 -11.33
C ASN A 156 -8.59 -3.68 -10.56
N ARG A 157 -8.63 -2.46 -11.11
CA ARG A 157 -9.15 -1.26 -10.44
C ARG A 157 -10.57 -1.44 -9.88
N ARG A 158 -11.41 -2.20 -10.56
CA ARG A 158 -12.80 -2.47 -10.15
C ARG A 158 -12.88 -3.27 -8.84
N GLY A 159 -11.96 -4.19 -8.60
CA GLY A 159 -11.86 -4.94 -7.34
C GLY A 159 -11.03 -4.19 -6.30
N LEU A 160 -9.96 -3.54 -6.72
CA LEU A 160 -9.03 -2.88 -5.80
C LEU A 160 -9.63 -1.67 -5.09
N ARG A 161 -10.46 -0.87 -5.79
CA ARG A 161 -11.13 0.29 -5.19
C ARG A 161 -12.02 -0.07 -3.99
N PRO A 162 -13.03 -0.96 -4.10
CA PRO A 162 -13.85 -1.34 -2.96
C PRO A 162 -13.04 -2.09 -1.90
N PHE A 163 -12.02 -2.86 -2.28
CA PHE A 163 -11.16 -3.54 -1.32
C PHE A 163 -10.36 -2.58 -0.44
N LEU A 164 -9.73 -1.56 -1.05
CA LEU A 164 -9.01 -0.53 -0.30
C LEU A 164 -9.96 0.37 0.49
N ARG A 165 -11.21 0.55 0.03
CA ARG A 165 -12.24 1.31 0.75
C ARG A 165 -12.53 0.73 2.13
N LEU A 166 -12.36 -0.58 2.33
CA LEU A 166 -12.49 -1.23 3.63
C LEU A 166 -11.62 -0.58 4.72
N LEU A 167 -10.46 -0.02 4.34
CA LEU A 167 -9.56 0.67 5.27
C LEU A 167 -10.01 2.10 5.60
N ASP A 168 -10.95 2.66 4.83
CA ASP A 168 -11.42 4.05 4.99
C ASP A 168 -12.83 4.14 5.58
N ILE A 169 -13.52 3.01 5.77
CA ILE A 169 -14.82 2.97 6.46
C ILE A 169 -14.55 3.24 7.95
N ARG A 170 -15.06 4.37 8.44
CA ARG A 170 -15.04 4.74 9.85
C ARG A 170 -16.42 4.47 10.43
N GLU A 171 -16.49 3.73 11.54
CA GLU A 171 -17.75 3.44 12.26
C GLU A 171 -18.80 2.67 11.45
N GLY A 172 -18.41 2.05 10.33
CA GLY A 172 -19.33 1.29 9.50
C GLY A 172 -19.73 -0.06 10.10
N THR A 173 -20.94 -0.52 9.79
CA THR A 173 -21.44 -1.82 10.24
C THR A 173 -20.71 -2.96 9.53
N ILE A 174 -20.82 -4.18 10.07
CA ILE A 174 -20.25 -5.36 9.39
C ILE A 174 -20.87 -5.57 8.00
N ASP A 175 -22.13 -5.18 7.82
CA ASP A 175 -22.84 -5.26 6.54
C ASP A 175 -22.18 -4.38 5.48
N GLU A 176 -21.80 -3.15 5.83
CA GLU A 176 -21.08 -2.25 4.92
C GLU A 176 -19.72 -2.82 4.51
N HIS A 177 -18.99 -3.43 5.45
CA HIS A 177 -17.72 -4.09 5.17
C HIS A 177 -17.91 -5.32 4.27
N MET A 178 -18.92 -6.14 4.55
CA MET A 178 -19.25 -7.30 3.74
C MET A 178 -19.70 -6.91 2.33
N ALA A 179 -20.47 -5.83 2.18
CA ALA A 179 -20.88 -5.30 0.89
C ALA A 179 -19.66 -4.88 0.05
N GLN A 180 -18.72 -4.12 0.62
CA GLN A 180 -17.50 -3.70 -0.09
C GLN A 180 -16.59 -4.89 -0.42
N LEU A 181 -16.41 -5.83 0.50
CA LEU A 181 -15.62 -7.04 0.26
C LEU A 181 -16.23 -7.92 -0.84
N GLY A 182 -17.57 -8.07 -0.86
CA GLY A 182 -18.28 -8.81 -1.89
C GLY A 182 -18.10 -8.20 -3.28
N ILE A 183 -18.26 -6.87 -3.42
CA ILE A 183 -18.01 -6.16 -4.69
C ILE A 183 -16.56 -6.36 -5.15
N ALA A 184 -15.60 -6.32 -4.23
CA ALA A 184 -14.20 -6.58 -4.55
C ALA A 184 -13.98 -8.01 -5.07
N LEU A 185 -14.54 -9.00 -4.38
CA LEU A 185 -14.41 -10.43 -4.73
C LEU A 185 -15.13 -10.79 -6.03
N GLU A 186 -16.23 -10.12 -6.37
CA GLU A 186 -16.85 -10.26 -7.69
C GLU A 186 -15.87 -9.89 -8.81
N ALA A 187 -15.22 -8.73 -8.69
CA ALA A 187 -14.29 -8.24 -9.69
C ALA A 187 -12.98 -9.06 -9.72
N PHE A 188 -12.39 -9.34 -8.56
CA PHE A 188 -11.17 -10.16 -8.49
C PHE A 188 -11.39 -11.58 -8.96
N GLY A 189 -12.51 -12.20 -8.59
CA GLY A 189 -12.78 -13.58 -9.01
C GLY A 189 -13.11 -13.67 -10.50
N TYR A 190 -13.78 -12.66 -11.08
CA TYR A 190 -13.88 -12.53 -12.53
C TYR A 190 -12.49 -12.50 -13.18
N GLN A 191 -11.59 -11.63 -12.70
CA GLN A 191 -10.24 -11.53 -13.25
C GLN A 191 -9.45 -12.84 -13.08
N ALA A 192 -9.55 -13.50 -11.92
CA ALA A 192 -8.89 -14.78 -11.68
C ALA A 192 -9.35 -15.89 -12.66
N PHE A 193 -10.59 -15.83 -13.15
CA PHE A 193 -11.04 -16.69 -14.24
C PHE A 193 -10.43 -16.30 -15.59
N ILE A 194 -10.42 -15.01 -15.93
CA ILE A 194 -9.78 -14.49 -17.16
C ILE A 194 -8.30 -14.89 -17.21
N ASP A 195 -7.55 -14.68 -16.14
CA ASP A 195 -6.12 -14.97 -16.05
C ASP A 195 -5.82 -16.48 -16.19
N SER A 196 -6.80 -17.33 -15.86
CA SER A 196 -6.74 -18.78 -16.08
C SER A 196 -7.21 -19.23 -17.47
N GLY A 197 -7.43 -18.31 -18.40
CA GLY A 197 -7.81 -18.59 -19.79
C GLY A 197 -9.32 -18.76 -20.01
N THR A 198 -10.17 -18.43 -19.03
CA THR A 198 -11.63 -18.46 -19.23
C THR A 198 -12.06 -17.24 -20.05
N SER A 199 -12.87 -17.45 -21.10
CA SER A 199 -13.44 -16.34 -21.89
C SER A 199 -14.31 -15.41 -21.02
N ALA A 200 -14.34 -14.11 -21.32
CA ALA A 200 -15.16 -13.12 -20.64
C ALA A 200 -16.63 -13.55 -20.44
N VAL A 201 -17.28 -14.07 -21.49
CA VAL A 201 -18.67 -14.54 -21.43
C VAL A 201 -18.88 -15.67 -20.41
N ARG A 202 -17.92 -16.59 -20.29
CA ARG A 202 -18.00 -17.69 -19.32
C ARG A 202 -17.64 -17.25 -17.90
N ALA A 203 -16.72 -16.30 -17.76
CA ALA A 203 -16.33 -15.74 -16.47
C ALA A 203 -17.46 -14.88 -15.86
N ASP A 204 -18.20 -14.15 -16.70
CA ASP A 204 -19.34 -13.32 -16.30
C ASP A 204 -20.47 -14.15 -15.68
N LYS A 205 -20.73 -15.35 -16.24
CA LYS A 205 -21.74 -16.30 -15.71
C LYS A 205 -21.38 -16.99 -14.39
N LYS A 206 -20.20 -16.73 -13.82
CA LYS A 206 -19.78 -17.35 -12.55
C LYS A 206 -20.47 -16.69 -11.37
N THR A 207 -20.99 -17.50 -10.45
CA THR A 207 -21.55 -17.02 -9.19
C THR A 207 -20.45 -16.47 -8.27
N LEU A 208 -20.82 -15.68 -7.27
CA LEU A 208 -19.86 -15.20 -6.26
C LEU A 208 -19.15 -16.36 -5.56
N GLU A 209 -19.87 -17.43 -5.18
CA GLU A 209 -19.26 -18.62 -4.58
C GLU A 209 -18.16 -19.20 -5.48
N GLN A 210 -18.42 -19.36 -6.78
CA GLN A 210 -17.44 -19.89 -7.73
C GLN A 210 -16.22 -18.98 -7.88
N ARG A 211 -16.45 -17.66 -7.87
CA ARG A 211 -15.41 -16.63 -7.93
C ARG A 211 -14.52 -16.65 -6.68
N VAL A 212 -15.11 -16.75 -5.49
CA VAL A 212 -14.38 -16.85 -4.22
C VAL A 212 -13.61 -18.16 -4.16
N ARG A 213 -14.26 -19.28 -4.50
CA ARG A 213 -13.62 -20.61 -4.56
C ARG A 213 -12.40 -20.62 -5.48
N LYS A 214 -12.46 -19.94 -6.63
CA LYS A 214 -11.33 -19.80 -7.56
C LYS A 214 -10.14 -19.10 -6.91
N ILE A 215 -10.37 -18.02 -6.17
CA ILE A 215 -9.30 -17.29 -5.46
C ILE A 215 -8.74 -18.15 -4.33
N VAL A 216 -9.61 -18.78 -3.53
CA VAL A 216 -9.22 -19.67 -2.42
C VAL A 216 -8.30 -20.80 -2.91
N GLN A 217 -8.64 -21.43 -4.04
CA GLN A 217 -7.80 -22.46 -4.65
C GLN A 217 -6.39 -21.98 -5.01
N GLN A 218 -6.25 -20.72 -5.42
CA GLN A 218 -4.94 -20.14 -5.78
C GLN A 218 -4.09 -19.78 -4.55
N VAL A 219 -4.68 -19.67 -3.36
CA VAL A 219 -3.98 -19.35 -2.11
C VAL A 219 -3.99 -20.51 -1.11
N ALA A 220 -4.44 -21.69 -1.52
CA ALA A 220 -4.68 -22.82 -0.61
C ALA A 220 -3.42 -23.27 0.16
N SER A 221 -2.25 -23.22 -0.49
CA SER A 221 -0.95 -23.49 0.12
C SER A 221 -0.56 -22.47 1.20
N CYS A 222 -1.02 -21.22 1.05
CA CYS A 222 -0.74 -20.14 1.99
C CYS A 222 -1.70 -20.10 3.18
N LEU A 223 -2.93 -20.62 3.00
CA LEU A 223 -4.01 -20.56 3.99
C LEU A 223 -4.69 -21.93 4.15
N PRO A 224 -3.96 -22.97 4.58
CA PRO A 224 -4.45 -24.35 4.61
C PRO A 224 -5.63 -24.56 5.57
N ALA A 225 -5.78 -23.69 6.58
CA ALA A 225 -6.86 -23.74 7.56
C ALA A 225 -8.17 -23.08 7.09
N THR A 226 -8.28 -22.71 5.81
CA THR A 226 -9.51 -22.11 5.26
C THR A 226 -10.61 -23.19 5.20
N PRO A 227 -11.78 -22.98 5.84
CA PRO A 227 -12.87 -23.95 5.80
C PRO A 227 -13.33 -24.26 4.37
N VAL A 228 -13.66 -25.51 4.09
CA VAL A 228 -14.17 -25.94 2.76
C VAL A 228 -15.47 -25.20 2.39
N THR A 229 -16.27 -24.83 3.40
CA THR A 229 -17.53 -24.09 3.23
C THR A 229 -17.33 -22.59 3.01
N PHE A 230 -16.14 -22.04 3.27
CA PHE A 230 -15.88 -20.60 3.30
C PHE A 230 -16.38 -19.85 2.06
N ALA A 231 -16.15 -20.40 0.85
CA ALA A 231 -16.60 -19.74 -0.38
C ALA A 231 -18.13 -19.60 -0.46
N LYS A 232 -18.85 -20.58 0.08
CA LYS A 232 -20.31 -20.57 0.17
C LYS A 232 -20.76 -19.62 1.28
N ASP A 233 -20.17 -19.74 2.47
CA ASP A 233 -20.56 -18.94 3.65
C ASP A 233 -20.36 -17.44 3.39
N LEU A 234 -19.25 -17.06 2.75
CA LEU A 234 -19.00 -15.67 2.35
C LEU A 234 -20.01 -15.19 1.30
N ALA A 235 -20.33 -16.03 0.30
CA ALA A 235 -21.28 -15.67 -0.74
C ALA A 235 -22.70 -15.52 -0.19
N ASP A 236 -23.11 -16.41 0.71
CA ASP A 236 -24.41 -16.35 1.38
C ASP A 236 -24.49 -15.12 2.29
N GLY A 237 -23.43 -14.82 3.07
CA GLY A 237 -23.36 -13.61 3.90
C GLY A 237 -23.45 -12.32 3.09
N TYR A 238 -22.73 -12.20 1.97
CA TYR A 238 -22.86 -11.06 1.07
C TYR A 238 -24.27 -10.95 0.46
N ASN A 239 -24.84 -12.08 0.02
CA ASN A 239 -26.19 -12.10 -0.55
C ASN A 239 -27.26 -11.74 0.48
N ALA A 240 -27.08 -12.13 1.75
CA ALA A 240 -27.99 -11.79 2.84
C ALA A 240 -28.00 -10.28 3.12
N VAL A 241 -26.82 -9.65 3.17
CA VAL A 241 -26.68 -8.19 3.29
C VAL A 241 -27.31 -7.46 2.10
N LYS A 242 -27.17 -7.99 0.88
CA LYS A 242 -27.63 -7.35 -0.36
C LYS A 242 -29.12 -7.50 -0.61
N HIS A 243 -29.74 -8.60 -0.17
CA HIS A 243 -31.09 -8.98 -0.56
C HIS A 243 -32.00 -9.17 0.66
N ALA A 244 -32.96 -8.26 0.83
CA ALA A 244 -33.90 -8.25 1.96
C ALA A 244 -34.79 -9.51 2.08
N ASN A 245 -34.88 -10.35 1.03
CA ASN A 245 -35.64 -11.60 1.06
C ASN A 245 -34.83 -12.81 1.54
N ARG A 246 -33.62 -12.59 2.06
CA ARG A 246 -32.75 -13.63 2.63
C ARG A 246 -32.85 -13.62 4.16
N PRO A 247 -32.60 -14.77 4.81
CA PRO A 247 -32.48 -14.80 6.27
C PRO A 247 -31.43 -13.81 6.75
N GLU A 248 -31.71 -13.14 7.86
CA GLU A 248 -30.75 -12.26 8.50
C GLU A 248 -29.51 -13.07 8.93
N PRO A 249 -28.30 -12.64 8.56
CA PRO A 249 -27.09 -13.39 8.88
C PRO A 249 -26.68 -13.16 10.34
N ASP A 250 -26.03 -14.16 10.96
CA ASP A 250 -25.37 -13.96 12.24
C ASP A 250 -24.20 -12.96 12.08
N PRO A 251 -24.18 -11.84 12.82
CA PRO A 251 -23.07 -10.89 12.77
C PRO A 251 -21.70 -11.51 13.07
N ALA A 252 -21.63 -12.54 13.93
CA ALA A 252 -20.37 -13.22 14.24
C ALA A 252 -19.82 -13.96 13.02
N ASP A 253 -20.69 -14.63 12.26
CA ASP A 253 -20.33 -15.32 11.02
C ASP A 253 -19.89 -14.31 9.94
N LEU A 254 -20.57 -13.16 9.83
CA LEU A 254 -20.14 -12.09 8.93
C LEU A 254 -18.76 -11.57 9.30
N VAL A 255 -18.47 -11.36 10.58
CA VAL A 255 -17.15 -10.92 11.06
C VAL A 255 -16.07 -11.96 10.72
N ALA A 256 -16.35 -13.25 10.94
CA ALA A 256 -15.41 -14.32 10.61
C ALA A 256 -15.13 -14.38 9.10
N ASN A 257 -16.19 -14.35 8.29
CA ASN A 257 -16.10 -14.35 6.83
C ASN A 257 -15.37 -13.12 6.28
N TYR A 258 -15.65 -11.94 6.83
CA TYR A 258 -14.95 -10.70 6.49
C TYR A 258 -13.45 -10.81 6.75
N ARG A 259 -13.07 -11.20 7.97
CA ARG A 259 -11.65 -11.32 8.36
C ARG A 259 -10.89 -12.31 7.49
N LEU A 260 -11.49 -13.48 7.24
CA LEU A 260 -10.87 -14.49 6.39
C LEU A 260 -10.83 -14.06 4.92
N GLY A 261 -11.88 -13.42 4.40
CA GLY A 261 -11.90 -12.89 3.04
C GLY A 261 -10.85 -11.81 2.79
N VAL A 262 -10.61 -10.93 3.76
CA VAL A 262 -9.49 -9.99 3.72
C VAL A 262 -8.15 -10.74 3.64
N LYS A 263 -7.92 -11.77 4.46
CA LYS A 263 -6.68 -12.57 4.41
C LYS A 263 -6.51 -13.24 3.04
N VAL A 264 -7.57 -13.86 2.50
CA VAL A 264 -7.57 -14.54 1.20
C VAL A 264 -7.22 -13.57 0.06
N VAL A 265 -7.86 -12.40 -0.01
CA VAL A 265 -7.57 -11.41 -1.05
C VAL A 265 -6.15 -10.86 -0.92
N ARG A 266 -5.68 -10.57 0.30
CA ARG A 266 -4.31 -10.08 0.51
C ARG A 266 -3.26 -11.12 0.11
N ALA A 267 -3.46 -12.39 0.47
CA ALA A 267 -2.61 -13.50 0.04
C ALA A 267 -2.58 -13.62 -1.49
N TRP A 268 -3.75 -13.54 -2.13
CA TRP A 268 -3.87 -13.62 -3.58
C TRP A 268 -3.12 -12.48 -4.29
N ILE A 269 -3.26 -11.24 -3.81
CA ILE A 269 -2.50 -10.11 -4.34
C ILE A 269 -1.00 -10.37 -4.14
N ALA A 270 -0.56 -10.74 -2.95
CA ALA A 270 0.86 -10.98 -2.65
C ALA A 270 1.50 -12.04 -3.57
N LEU A 271 0.80 -13.15 -3.84
CA LEU A 271 1.25 -14.17 -4.79
C LEU A 271 1.38 -13.62 -6.22
N ASN A 272 0.40 -12.83 -6.67
CA ASN A 272 0.47 -12.16 -7.98
C ASN A 272 1.65 -11.19 -8.08
N LEU A 273 2.09 -10.60 -6.98
CA LEU A 273 3.29 -9.76 -6.93
C LEU A 273 4.60 -10.58 -6.88
N GLY A 274 4.52 -11.89 -6.65
CA GLY A 274 5.67 -12.79 -6.58
C GLY A 274 6.26 -12.98 -5.19
N ALA A 275 5.53 -12.64 -4.13
CA ALA A 275 5.93 -13.03 -2.78
C ALA A 275 5.89 -14.56 -2.64
N ALA A 276 6.84 -15.14 -1.90
CA ALA A 276 6.89 -16.57 -1.67
C ALA A 276 5.75 -17.04 -0.75
N GLU A 277 5.20 -18.22 -1.02
CA GLU A 277 4.11 -18.80 -0.22
C GLU A 277 4.47 -18.88 1.27
N ALA A 278 5.68 -19.34 1.59
CA ALA A 278 6.16 -19.45 2.97
C ALA A 278 6.11 -18.12 3.73
N VAL A 279 6.46 -17.00 3.07
CA VAL A 279 6.40 -15.66 3.67
C VAL A 279 4.96 -15.25 3.96
N ILE A 280 4.04 -15.56 3.05
CA ILE A 280 2.61 -15.26 3.20
C ILE A 280 2.02 -16.10 4.35
N THR A 281 2.31 -17.40 4.38
CA THR A 281 1.84 -18.32 5.43
C THR A 281 2.28 -17.84 6.81
N GLU A 282 3.57 -17.56 7.00
CA GLU A 282 4.14 -17.11 8.27
C GLU A 282 3.51 -15.80 8.79
N ARG A 283 3.13 -14.90 7.89
CA ARG A 283 2.67 -13.55 8.26
C ARG A 283 1.15 -13.39 8.27
N LEU A 284 0.40 -14.40 7.83
CA LEU A 284 -1.07 -14.44 7.92
C LEU A 284 -1.60 -15.47 8.91
N SER A 285 -0.75 -16.40 9.36
CA SER A 285 -1.06 -17.32 10.47
C SER A 285 -1.40 -16.58 11.75
#